data_AF-A0A519C1W8-F1
#
_entry.id   AF-A0A519C1W8-F1
#
_cell.length_a   1.000
_cell.length_b   1.000
_cell.length_c   1.000
_cell.angle_alpha   90.00
_cell.angle_beta   90.00
_cell.angle_gamma   90.00
#
_symmetry.space_group_name_H-M   'P 1'
#
loop_
_entity.id
_entity.type
_entity.pdbx_description
1 polymer ?
#
loop_
_entity_poly.entity_id
_entity_poly.type
_entity_poly.pdbx_seq_one_letter_code
_entity_poly.pdbx_strand_id
1 'polypeptide(L)' 'MIETEIVEDYSSNFEQWIKDFNDWQTRIGFDPSWLGDYRFDIKFDWDTAGEIIEFGDFEGMPKWSR' A
#
# COMPACT_ATOMS: atom_id res chain seq x y z
N MET A 1 -8.33 -4.76 30.22
CA MET A 1 -8.95 -3.99 29.13
C MET A 1 -7.81 -3.21 28.50
N ILE A 2 -7.38 -3.57 27.28
CA ILE A 2 -6.33 -2.81 26.59
C ILE A 2 -7.02 -1.60 26.01
N GLU A 3 -6.67 -0.42 26.52
CA GLU A 3 -7.22 0.86 26.08
C GLU A 3 -6.71 1.11 24.66
N THR A 4 -7.60 1.03 23.67
CA THR A 4 -7.26 1.35 22.27
C THR A 4 -7.13 2.86 22.15
N GLU A 5 -5.90 3.35 22.06
CA GLU A 5 -5.58 4.73 21.74
C GLU A 5 -6.06 5.04 20.32
N ILE A 6 -7.06 5.91 20.19
CA ILE A 6 -7.55 6.39 18.90
C ILE A 6 -6.67 7.59 18.53
N VAL A 7 -5.85 7.44 17.47
CA VAL A 7 -5.04 8.55 16.94
C VAL A 7 -5.96 9.46 16.12
N GLU A 8 -6.19 10.68 16.60
CA GLU A 8 -7.16 11.64 16.02
C GLU A 8 -6.62 12.42 14.80
N ASP A 9 -5.31 12.47 14.58
CA ASP A 9 -4.70 13.36 13.57
C ASP A 9 -3.81 12.58 12.59
N TYR A 10 -4.41 12.04 11.52
CA TYR A 10 -3.66 11.50 10.39
C TYR A 10 -3.39 12.63 9.40
N SER A 11 -2.14 13.03 9.24
CA SER A 11 -1.80 13.92 8.11
C SER A 11 -1.96 13.15 6.80
N SER A 12 -2.61 13.74 5.81
CA SER A 12 -2.86 13.15 4.48
C SER A 12 -1.61 13.07 3.60
N ASN A 13 -0.48 12.63 4.14
CA ASN A 13 0.78 12.43 3.43
C ASN A 13 1.22 10.97 3.58
N PHE A 14 1.61 10.36 2.45
CA PHE A 14 2.12 8.98 2.42
C PHE A 14 3.34 8.77 3.34
N GLU A 15 4.24 9.74 3.43
CA GLU A 15 5.41 9.67 4.33
C GLU A 15 5.01 9.63 5.80
N GLN A 16 3.99 10.41 6.18
CA GLN A 16 3.48 10.39 7.55
C GLN A 16 2.78 9.06 7.84
N TRP A 17 2.00 8.55 6.90
CA TRP A 17 1.39 7.23 7.02
C TRP A 17 2.43 6.12 7.20
N ILE A 18 3.54 6.15 6.45
CA ILE A 18 4.65 5.19 6.63
C ILE A 18 5.19 5.29 8.06
N LYS A 19 5.42 6.51 8.57
CA LYS A 19 5.92 6.71 9.94
C LYS A 19 4.95 6.15 10.97
N ASP A 20 3.68 6.50 10.90
CA ASP A 20 2.66 6.08 11.85
C ASP A 20 2.48 4.55 11.84
N PHE A 21 2.59 3.93 10.67
CA PHE A 21 2.56 2.47 10.51
C PHE A 21 3.73 1.78 11.23
N ASN A 22 4.96 2.28 11.06
CA ASN A 22 6.15 1.73 11.74
C ASN A 22 6.05 1.90 13.28
N ASP A 23 5.55 3.05 13.74
CA ASP A 23 5.33 3.31 15.16
C ASP A 23 4.27 2.34 15.73
N TRP A 24 3.18 2.10 15.00
CA TRP A 24 2.15 1.12 15.37
C TRP A 24 2.68 -0.32 15.44
N GLN A 25 3.48 -0.77 14.46
CA GLN A 25 4.10 -2.09 14.47
C GLN A 25 4.90 -2.33 15.76
N THR A 26 5.68 -1.33 16.18
CA THR A 26 6.46 -1.38 17.42
C THR A 26 5.54 -1.48 18.65
N ARG A 27 4.45 -0.70 18.70
CA ARG A 27 3.50 -0.67 19.82
C ARG A 27 2.79 -2.01 20.04
N ILE A 28 2.48 -2.75 18.97
CA ILE A 28 1.83 -4.06 19.07
C ILE A 28 2.81 -5.22 19.30
N GLY A 29 4.12 -4.94 19.39
CA GLY A 29 5.15 -5.96 19.56
C GLY A 29 5.41 -6.78 18.29
N PHE A 30 5.18 -6.20 17.11
CA PHE A 30 5.52 -6.84 15.84
C PHE A 30 7.04 -6.88 15.68
N ASP A 31 7.59 -8.07 15.46
CA ASP A 31 9.02 -8.25 15.19
C ASP A 31 9.27 -8.24 13.68
N PRO A 32 10.02 -7.26 13.13
CA PRO A 32 10.34 -7.21 11.71
C PRO A 32 11.04 -8.45 11.17
N SER A 33 11.70 -9.26 12.00
CA SER A 33 12.29 -10.53 11.59
C SER A 33 11.25 -11.54 11.09
N TRP A 34 9.98 -11.40 11.49
CA TRP A 34 8.88 -12.21 10.97
C TRP A 34 8.60 -11.95 9.48
N LEU A 35 9.01 -10.79 8.97
CA LEU A 35 8.94 -10.50 7.53
C LEU A 35 10.04 -11.22 6.74
N GLY A 36 11.07 -11.76 7.40
CA GLY A 36 12.16 -12.48 6.73
C GLY A 36 12.85 -11.63 5.67
N ASP A 37 12.83 -12.09 4.43
CA ASP A 37 13.37 -11.42 3.24
C ASP A 37 12.29 -10.70 2.40
N TYR A 38 11.11 -10.46 2.98
CA TYR A 38 10.02 -9.80 2.29
C TYR A 38 10.43 -8.40 1.84
N ARG A 39 10.45 -8.21 0.53
CA ARG A 39 10.69 -6.93 -0.13
C ARG A 39 9.45 -6.55 -0.93
N PHE A 40 9.04 -5.30 -0.79
CA PHE A 40 8.11 -4.71 -1.73
C PHE A 40 8.81 -4.58 -3.08
N ASP A 41 8.47 -5.50 -3.97
CA ASP A 41 8.89 -5.46 -5.36
C ASP A 41 7.72 -4.95 -6.21
N ILE A 42 7.97 -3.92 -7.01
CA ILE A 42 6.94 -3.38 -7.90
C ILE A 42 6.76 -4.39 -9.02
N LYS A 43 5.74 -5.24 -8.89
CA LYS A 43 5.34 -6.19 -9.96
C LYS A 43 4.60 -5.52 -11.11
N PHE A 44 4.25 -4.25 -10.94
CA PHE A 44 3.58 -3.48 -11.97
C PHE A 44 4.59 -2.99 -13.01
N ASP A 45 4.40 -3.45 -14.24
CA ASP A 45 5.22 -3.12 -15.40
C ASP A 45 4.33 -2.56 -16.50
N TRP A 46 4.71 -1.40 -17.02
CA TRP A 46 3.99 -0.74 -18.11
C TRP A 46 4.15 -1.47 -19.44
N ASP A 47 5.28 -2.14 -19.65
CA ASP A 47 5.51 -2.92 -20.88
C ASP A 47 4.56 -4.12 -20.94
N THR A 48 4.29 -4.73 -19.77
CA THR A 48 3.34 -5.85 -19.64
C THR A 48 1.89 -5.39 -19.50
N ALA A 49 1.64 -4.13 -19.15
CA ALA A 49 0.28 -3.64 -18.91
C ALA A 49 -0.61 -3.80 -20.16
N GLY A 50 -0.06 -3.71 -21.37
CA GLY A 50 -0.84 -3.79 -22.62
C GLY A 50 -1.69 -2.55 -22.87
N GLU A 51 -2.19 -2.42 -24.10
CA GLU A 51 -2.82 -1.19 -24.63
C GLU A 51 -4.34 -1.08 -24.38
N ILE A 52 -4.97 -2.17 -23.93
CA ILE A 52 -6.43 -2.32 -23.88
C ILE A 52 -6.87 -2.54 -22.43
N ILE A 53 -8.01 -1.98 -22.06
CA ILE A 53 -8.65 -2.22 -20.76
C ILE A 53 -9.19 -3.65 -20.73
N GLU A 54 -8.80 -4.43 -19.72
CA GLU A 54 -9.06 -5.87 -19.64
C GLU A 54 -10.33 -6.22 -18.84
N PHE A 55 -10.87 -5.29 -18.06
CA PHE A 55 -11.99 -5.56 -17.14
C PHE A 55 -12.90 -4.34 -16.97
N GLY A 56 -14.17 -4.61 -16.60
CA GLY A 56 -15.16 -3.59 -16.24
C GLY A 56 -15.88 -2.98 -17.44
N ASP A 57 -16.57 -1.87 -17.22
CA ASP A 57 -17.48 -1.27 -18.23
C ASP A 57 -16.78 -0.77 -19.50
N PHE A 58 -15.46 -0.63 -19.45
CA PHE A 58 -14.63 -0.17 -20.57
C PHE A 58 -13.75 -1.30 -21.15
N GLU A 59 -14.02 -2.56 -20.81
CA GLU A 59 -13.33 -3.71 -21.38
C GLU A 59 -13.30 -3.64 -22.92
N GLY A 60 -12.12 -3.79 -23.52
CA GLY A 60 -11.91 -3.69 -24.96
C GLY A 60 -11.62 -2.28 -25.49
N MET A 61 -11.72 -1.24 -24.65
CA MET A 61 -11.34 0.13 -25.03
C MET A 61 -9.83 0.39 -24.84
N PRO A 62 -9.24 1.33 -25.60
CA PRO A 62 -7.84 1.72 -25.38
C PRO A 62 -7.66 2.34 -24.00
N LYS A 63 -6.51 2.07 -23.37
CA LYS A 63 -6.16 2.70 -22.10
C LYS A 63 -5.99 4.20 -22.25
N TRP A 64 -6.31 4.93 -21.18
CA TRP A 64 -6.17 6.38 -21.17
C TRP A 64 -4.71 6.79 -21.30
N SER A 65 -4.46 7.74 -22.21
CA SER A 65 -3.15 8.39 -22.34
C SER A 65 -2.82 9.17 -21.07
N ARG A 66 -1.54 9.14 -20.69
CA ARG A 66 -1.00 9.93 -19.58
C ARG A 66 -1.08 11.43 -19.81
#